data_AF-A0A929E2T4-F1
#
_entry.id   AF-A0A929E2T4-F1
#
_cell.length_a   1.000
_cell.length_b   1.000
_cell.length_c   1.000
_cell.angle_alpha   90.00
_cell.angle_beta   90.00
_cell.angle_gamma   90.00
#
_symmetry.space_group_name_H-M   'P 1'
#
loop_
_entity.id
_entity.type
_entity.pdbx_description
1 polymer ?
#
loop_
_entity_poly.entity_id
_entity_poly.type
_entity_poly.pdbx_seq_one_letter_code
_entity_poly.pdbx_strand_id
1 'polypeptide(L)'
;MEEKTPKKRVFKIFRYDPSSGMDGHFDHFELEIKDESLTTILDVLLRIQRKYDPSLAFRYSCRISMCGSCGMVINGKEALACQTVVANLKGKEITIRPLNHFPVVRDLVVDMDPFFENYNKALTYFQAAQEMDEPAIIRPDSKERKIISDSTECIACGCCFSSCTMAHWHKDYLGPGALNRAFTLLVDSRDGLHKERMAKVLEACYSCRTEFNCTEVCPKGISPTRAIKYIQMLAVKEAFQRKPRLLDVEEAAPPLKEYSETDEQMTRRLFLSTATLGLAGVTALFIGGLLTATGFAPSMRERPRKWVHVGRVQDFPPGSIKTVNIRYKARDGFYESLVEKPVLVSRKAGTDKITIFDSRCTHLGCTVNWDEKKNLFICPCHMGIYYPDGRVKSGPPPRPLDRYLTKLKNGDLFVEEA
;
A
#
# COMPACT_ATOMS: atom_id res chain seq x y z
N MET A 1 -23.18 20.55 -30.45
CA MET A 1 -23.10 19.62 -29.31
C MET A 1 -23.51 18.27 -29.82
N GLU A 2 -22.59 17.31 -29.88
CA GLU A 2 -22.90 15.94 -30.28
C GLU A 2 -23.84 15.32 -29.24
N GLU A 3 -25.02 14.87 -29.67
CA GLU A 3 -26.05 14.31 -28.79
C GLU A 3 -25.59 12.94 -28.31
N LYS A 4 -25.02 12.88 -27.09
CA LYS A 4 -24.56 11.62 -26.49
C LYS A 4 -25.76 10.72 -26.21
N THR A 5 -25.68 9.48 -26.69
CA THR A 5 -26.72 8.47 -26.50
C THR A 5 -26.82 8.09 -25.01
N PRO A 6 -28.01 8.17 -24.39
CA PRO A 6 -28.17 7.84 -22.98
C PRO A 6 -27.79 6.38 -22.71
N LYS A 7 -27.00 6.15 -21.65
CA LYS A 7 -26.57 4.82 -21.23
C LYS A 7 -27.31 4.39 -19.98
N LYS A 8 -27.78 3.15 -19.96
CA LYS A 8 -28.36 2.52 -18.77
C LYS A 8 -27.25 2.06 -17.82
N ARG A 9 -27.38 2.45 -16.55
CA ARG A 9 -26.50 2.06 -15.44
C ARG A 9 -27.34 1.54 -14.29
N VAL A 10 -26.81 0.56 -13.57
CA VAL A 10 -27.42 0.04 -12.35
C VAL A 10 -26.63 0.58 -11.17
N PHE A 11 -27.29 1.23 -10.22
CA PHE A 11 -26.69 1.74 -9.00
C PHE A 11 -27.10 0.84 -7.83
N LYS A 12 -26.14 0.11 -7.30
CA LYS A 12 -26.29 -0.78 -6.15
C LYS A 12 -25.92 -0.01 -4.88
N ILE A 13 -26.92 0.43 -4.12
CA ILE A 13 -26.75 1.36 -3.01
C ILE A 13 -27.02 0.65 -1.69
N PHE A 14 -26.08 0.76 -0.75
CA PHE A 14 -26.27 0.24 0.60
C PHE A 14 -27.37 1.01 1.33
N ARG A 15 -28.27 0.27 1.97
CA ARG A 15 -29.42 0.77 2.72
C ARG A 15 -29.39 0.23 4.13
N TYR A 16 -29.74 1.09 5.08
CA TYR A 16 -29.84 0.72 6.47
C TYR A 16 -30.76 1.68 7.21
N ASP A 17 -31.77 1.15 7.88
CA ASP A 17 -32.68 1.90 8.76
C ASP A 17 -32.65 1.29 10.17
N PRO A 18 -32.04 1.97 11.17
CA PRO A 18 -31.95 1.43 12.53
C PRO A 18 -33.32 1.25 13.17
N SER A 19 -34.37 1.95 12.73
CA SER A 19 -35.73 1.79 13.25
C SER A 19 -36.43 0.52 12.76
N SER A 20 -35.94 -0.07 11.66
CA SER A 20 -36.53 -1.28 11.08
C SER A 20 -36.11 -2.57 11.80
N GLY A 21 -35.04 -2.52 12.59
CA GLY A 21 -34.46 -3.70 13.25
C GLY A 21 -33.79 -4.72 12.31
N MET A 22 -33.69 -4.42 11.01
CA MET A 22 -33.06 -5.29 10.01
C MET A 22 -31.60 -4.89 9.73
N ASP A 23 -30.80 -5.87 9.31
CA ASP A 23 -29.44 -5.65 8.84
C ASP A 23 -29.41 -4.83 7.54
N GLY A 24 -28.24 -4.27 7.24
CA GLY A 24 -28.00 -3.52 6.02
C GLY A 24 -28.15 -4.39 4.76
N HIS A 25 -28.80 -3.84 3.74
CA HIS A 25 -29.03 -4.51 2.45
C HIS A 25 -28.63 -3.62 1.27
N PHE A 26 -28.76 -4.14 0.05
CA PHE A 26 -28.48 -3.39 -1.17
C PHE A 26 -29.72 -3.26 -2.04
N ASP A 27 -30.09 -2.01 -2.32
CA ASP A 27 -31.09 -1.68 -3.32
C ASP A 27 -30.44 -1.43 -4.67
N HIS A 28 -31.19 -1.69 -5.73
CA HIS A 28 -30.73 -1.54 -7.11
C HIS A 28 -31.61 -0.54 -7.84
N PHE A 29 -31.00 0.52 -8.37
CA PHE A 29 -31.68 1.56 -9.13
C PHE A 29 -31.14 1.58 -10.56
N GLU A 30 -31.97 1.23 -11.54
CA GLU A 30 -31.61 1.35 -12.95
C GLU A 30 -31.97 2.74 -13.47
N LEU A 31 -30.96 3.48 -13.95
CA LEU A 31 -31.14 4.84 -14.44
C LEU A 31 -30.52 5.01 -15.83
N GLU A 32 -31.21 5.78 -16.66
CA GLU A 32 -30.65 6.32 -17.91
C GLU A 32 -29.86 7.61 -17.63
N ILE A 33 -28.56 7.55 -17.92
CA ILE A 33 -27.63 8.67 -17.77
C ILE A 33 -27.41 9.29 -19.15
N LYS A 34 -27.86 10.54 -19.33
CA LYS A 34 -27.76 11.27 -20.60
C LYS A 34 -26.31 11.60 -20.97
N ASP A 35 -25.53 12.13 -20.02
CA ASP A 35 -24.11 12.41 -20.21
C ASP A 35 -23.30 11.93 -18.99
N GLU A 36 -22.61 10.81 -19.14
CA GLU A 36 -21.79 10.22 -18.08
C GLU A 36 -20.55 11.06 -17.72
N SER A 37 -20.09 11.94 -18.61
CA SER A 37 -18.91 12.79 -18.35
C SER A 37 -19.21 14.00 -17.48
N LEU A 38 -20.49 14.40 -17.38
CA LEU A 38 -20.96 15.52 -16.57
C LEU A 38 -21.72 15.07 -15.32
N THR A 39 -22.32 13.86 -15.37
CA THR A 39 -23.11 13.35 -14.26
C THR A 39 -22.20 12.82 -13.15
N THR A 40 -22.28 13.41 -11.97
CA THR A 40 -21.57 12.93 -10.78
C THR A 40 -22.38 11.89 -10.01
N ILE A 41 -21.73 11.16 -9.10
CA ILE A 41 -22.43 10.26 -8.19
C ILE A 41 -23.38 11.01 -7.27
N LEU A 42 -23.05 12.25 -6.88
CA LEU A 42 -23.98 13.09 -6.13
C LEU A 42 -25.25 13.41 -6.94
N ASP A 43 -25.12 13.71 -8.25
CA ASP A 43 -26.30 13.97 -9.09
C ASP A 43 -27.19 12.73 -9.22
N VAL A 44 -26.59 11.54 -9.26
CA VAL A 44 -27.31 10.26 -9.23
C VAL A 44 -28.06 10.10 -7.92
N LEU A 45 -27.40 10.26 -6.77
CA LEU A 45 -28.03 10.12 -5.45
C LEU A 45 -29.19 11.11 -5.25
N LEU A 46 -29.00 12.37 -5.67
CA LEU A 46 -30.06 13.38 -5.65
C LEU A 46 -31.23 13.01 -6.56
N ARG A 47 -30.97 12.45 -7.74
CA ARG A 47 -32.01 11.99 -8.66
C ARG A 47 -32.80 10.83 -8.07
N ILE A 48 -32.12 9.85 -7.45
CA ILE A 48 -32.77 8.72 -6.78
C ILE A 48 -33.64 9.24 -5.64
N GLN A 49 -33.08 10.06 -4.76
CA GLN A 49 -33.82 10.62 -3.62
C GLN A 49 -35.06 11.39 -4.05
N ARG A 50 -34.96 12.23 -5.09
CA ARG A 50 -36.08 13.09 -5.50
C ARG A 50 -37.16 12.41 -6.33
N LYS A 51 -36.83 11.34 -7.04
CA LYS A 51 -37.73 10.76 -8.06
C LYS A 51 -38.11 9.30 -7.83
N TYR A 52 -37.32 8.56 -7.06
CA TYR A 52 -37.47 7.11 -6.91
C TYR A 52 -37.68 6.73 -5.44
N ASP A 53 -36.83 7.22 -4.53
CA ASP A 53 -36.93 6.91 -3.11
C ASP A 53 -36.50 8.08 -2.20
N PRO A 54 -37.45 8.90 -1.71
CA PRO A 54 -37.19 10.00 -0.79
C PRO A 54 -36.59 9.60 0.57
N SER A 55 -36.63 8.31 0.94
CA SER A 55 -36.11 7.83 2.22
C SER A 55 -34.58 7.64 2.24
N LEU A 56 -33.93 7.69 1.06
CA LEU A 56 -32.49 7.53 0.92
C LEU A 56 -31.73 8.67 1.62
N ALA A 57 -30.90 8.32 2.60
CA ALA A 57 -30.09 9.25 3.38
C ALA A 57 -28.60 9.26 2.97
N PHE A 58 -28.05 10.45 2.75
CA PHE A 58 -26.62 10.68 2.51
C PHE A 58 -26.25 12.12 2.85
N ARG A 59 -24.98 12.38 3.19
CA ARG A 59 -24.47 13.72 3.47
C ARG A 59 -23.90 14.38 2.21
N TYR A 60 -24.23 15.65 1.98
CA TYR A 60 -23.62 16.49 0.96
C TYR A 60 -23.84 17.97 1.31
N SER A 61 -23.07 18.86 0.70
CA SER A 61 -23.30 20.31 0.83
C SER A 61 -22.72 21.09 -0.36
N CYS A 62 -21.40 21.31 -0.42
CA CYS A 62 -20.81 22.30 -1.34
C CYS A 62 -20.91 21.99 -2.85
N ARG A 63 -21.04 20.72 -3.24
CA ARG A 63 -21.02 20.23 -4.64
C ARG A 63 -19.76 20.54 -5.46
N ILE A 64 -18.71 21.09 -4.85
CA ILE A 64 -17.47 21.51 -5.51
C ILE A 64 -16.21 20.90 -4.87
N SER A 65 -16.36 19.80 -4.11
CA SER A 65 -15.25 19.02 -3.55
C SER A 65 -14.40 19.77 -2.51
N MET A 66 -15.03 20.65 -1.72
CA MET A 66 -14.35 21.47 -0.70
C MET A 66 -14.81 21.21 0.74
N CYS A 67 -16.07 20.84 0.98
CA CYS A 67 -16.57 20.63 2.35
C CYS A 67 -16.29 19.24 2.95
N GLY A 68 -15.91 18.26 2.13
CA GLY A 68 -15.66 16.89 2.58
C GLY A 68 -16.88 16.03 2.95
N SER A 69 -18.09 16.59 3.04
CA SER A 69 -19.26 15.88 3.61
C SER A 69 -19.77 14.68 2.82
N CYS A 70 -19.48 14.59 1.51
CA CYS A 70 -19.97 13.52 0.64
C CYS A 70 -18.96 12.39 0.40
N GLY A 71 -18.04 12.19 1.35
CA GLY A 71 -17.14 11.04 1.36
C GLY A 71 -17.91 9.74 1.52
N MET A 72 -17.66 8.78 0.64
CA MET A 72 -18.27 7.44 0.65
C MET A 72 -17.42 6.47 -0.18
N VAL A 73 -17.77 5.18 -0.19
CA VAL A 73 -17.07 4.17 -0.98
C VAL A 73 -17.83 3.90 -2.29
N ILE A 74 -17.17 4.18 -3.42
CA ILE A 74 -17.74 4.06 -4.76
C ILE A 74 -16.91 3.02 -5.54
N ASN A 75 -17.54 1.94 -5.98
CA ASN A 75 -16.87 0.79 -6.61
C ASN A 75 -15.66 0.27 -5.81
N GLY A 76 -15.81 0.24 -4.47
CA GLY A 76 -14.77 -0.25 -3.57
C GLY A 76 -13.64 0.74 -3.26
N LYS A 77 -13.67 1.96 -3.80
CA LYS A 77 -12.69 3.02 -3.52
C LYS A 77 -13.37 4.22 -2.85
N GLU A 78 -12.78 4.73 -1.78
CA GLU A 78 -13.23 5.97 -1.14
C GLU A 78 -13.08 7.16 -2.10
N ALA A 79 -14.13 7.96 -2.22
CA ALA A 79 -14.13 9.17 -3.03
C ALA A 79 -15.23 10.13 -2.59
N LEU A 80 -15.21 11.35 -3.13
CA LEU A 80 -16.28 12.33 -2.94
C LEU A 80 -17.34 12.16 -4.02
N ALA A 81 -18.59 11.95 -3.62
CA ALA A 81 -19.70 11.77 -4.57
C ALA A 81 -19.84 12.93 -5.56
N CYS A 82 -19.58 14.18 -5.13
CA CYS A 82 -19.66 15.35 -6.00
C CYS A 82 -18.49 15.51 -6.99
N GLN A 83 -17.41 14.76 -6.80
CA GLN A 83 -16.23 14.79 -7.67
C GLN A 83 -16.22 13.62 -8.65
N THR A 84 -16.74 12.48 -8.22
CA THR A 84 -16.72 11.24 -9.00
C THR A 84 -17.76 11.28 -10.10
N VAL A 85 -17.31 11.41 -11.35
CA VAL A 85 -18.16 11.33 -12.55
C VAL A 85 -18.41 9.88 -12.96
N VAL A 86 -19.62 9.60 -13.46
CA VAL A 86 -20.04 8.25 -13.87
C VAL A 86 -19.13 7.70 -14.96
N ALA A 87 -18.63 8.53 -15.87
CA ALA A 87 -17.73 8.12 -16.95
C ALA A 87 -16.41 7.50 -16.47
N ASN A 88 -15.95 7.83 -15.25
CA ASN A 88 -14.71 7.30 -14.68
C ASN A 88 -14.89 5.92 -14.03
N LEU A 89 -16.14 5.45 -13.91
CA LEU A 89 -16.47 4.19 -13.24
C LEU A 89 -16.64 3.09 -14.28
N LYS A 90 -15.91 1.99 -14.07
CA LYS A 90 -15.98 0.81 -14.93
C LYS A 90 -17.18 -0.06 -14.56
N GLY A 91 -17.73 -0.76 -15.55
CA GLY A 91 -18.83 -1.70 -15.36
C GLY A 91 -20.22 -1.08 -15.57
N LYS A 92 -21.21 -1.94 -15.76
CA LYS A 92 -22.62 -1.54 -15.91
C LYS A 92 -23.27 -1.27 -14.55
N GLU A 93 -22.80 -1.96 -13.51
CA GLU A 93 -23.22 -1.82 -12.12
C GLU A 93 -22.21 -0.97 -11.34
N ILE A 94 -22.70 0.02 -10.60
CA ILE A 94 -21.92 0.91 -9.74
C ILE A 94 -22.38 0.68 -8.30
N THR A 95 -21.47 0.23 -7.44
CA THR A 95 -21.74 -0.01 -6.02
C THR A 95 -21.40 1.23 -5.19
N ILE A 96 -22.30 1.63 -4.30
CA ILE A 96 -22.14 2.77 -3.38
C ILE A 96 -22.38 2.28 -1.96
N ARG A 97 -21.41 2.50 -1.07
CA ARG A 97 -21.43 2.09 0.34
C ARG A 97 -21.02 3.26 1.25
N PRO A 98 -21.44 3.28 2.53
CA PRO A 98 -20.90 4.22 3.50
C PRO A 98 -19.39 4.08 3.64
N LEU A 99 -18.74 5.09 4.24
CA LEU A 99 -17.33 5.00 4.63
C LEU A 99 -17.12 3.79 5.56
N ASN A 100 -16.03 3.04 5.35
CA ASN A 100 -15.68 1.89 6.17
C ASN A 100 -15.17 2.35 7.54
N HIS A 101 -15.26 1.45 8.54
CA HIS A 101 -14.74 1.66 9.90
C HIS A 101 -15.43 2.76 10.72
N PHE A 102 -16.48 3.37 10.17
CA PHE A 102 -17.38 4.25 10.90
C PHE A 102 -18.68 3.52 11.23
N PRO A 103 -19.28 3.76 12.41
CA PRO A 103 -20.65 3.31 12.68
C PRO A 103 -21.62 3.91 11.66
N VAL A 104 -22.48 3.09 11.06
CA VAL A 104 -23.50 3.57 10.12
C VAL A 104 -24.71 4.06 10.91
N VAL A 105 -25.12 5.30 10.67
CA VAL A 105 -26.30 5.90 11.30
C VAL A 105 -27.56 5.57 10.50
N ARG A 106 -27.53 5.81 9.17
CA ARG A 106 -28.62 5.48 8.24
C ARG A 106 -28.09 5.51 6.81
N ASP A 107 -28.39 4.48 6.02
CA ASP A 107 -27.96 4.35 4.62
C ASP A 107 -26.46 4.67 4.42
N LEU A 108 -26.14 5.77 3.74
CA LEU A 108 -24.77 6.20 3.45
C LEU A 108 -24.22 7.20 4.49
N VAL A 109 -25.00 7.54 5.52
CA VAL A 109 -24.61 8.44 6.61
C VAL A 109 -23.92 7.65 7.70
N VAL A 110 -22.70 8.06 8.03
CA VAL A 110 -21.90 7.49 9.12
C VAL A 110 -21.73 8.47 10.27
N ASP A 111 -21.49 7.94 11.46
CA ASP A 111 -21.05 8.72 12.61
C ASP A 111 -19.58 9.11 12.44
N MET A 112 -19.28 10.41 12.48
CA MET A 112 -17.94 10.96 12.29
C MET A 112 -17.27 11.34 13.62
N ASP A 113 -17.96 11.21 14.75
CA ASP A 113 -17.46 11.63 16.05
C ASP A 113 -16.14 10.94 16.41
N PRO A 114 -15.96 9.61 16.22
CA PRO A 114 -14.68 8.95 16.51
C PRO A 114 -13.49 9.54 15.71
N PHE A 115 -13.75 10.02 14.50
CA PHE A 115 -12.71 10.66 13.68
C PHE A 115 -12.34 12.04 14.20
N PHE A 116 -13.31 12.86 14.62
CA PHE A 116 -13.03 14.18 15.18
C PHE A 116 -12.48 14.11 16.61
N GLU A 117 -12.84 13.10 17.39
CA GLU A 117 -12.18 12.80 18.66
C GLU A 117 -10.68 12.55 18.47
N ASN A 118 -10.28 11.83 17.42
CA ASN A 118 -8.88 11.63 17.11
C ASN A 118 -8.15 12.92 16.70
N TYR A 119 -8.83 13.86 16.04
CA TYR A 119 -8.31 15.22 15.80
C TYR A 119 -8.05 15.95 17.11
N ASN A 120 -9.02 15.91 18.04
CA ASN A 120 -8.89 16.51 19.35
C ASN A 120 -7.74 15.90 20.16
N LYS A 121 -7.60 14.56 20.16
CA LYS A 121 -6.48 13.84 20.79
C LYS A 121 -5.12 14.24 20.22
N ALA A 122 -5.05 14.52 18.91
CA ALA A 122 -3.85 15.02 18.23
C ALA A 122 -3.61 16.54 18.42
N LEU A 123 -4.42 17.20 19.26
CA LEU A 123 -4.38 18.63 19.59
C LEU A 123 -4.52 19.56 18.39
N THR A 124 -5.25 19.22 17.33
CA THR A 124 -5.19 19.85 15.98
C THR A 124 -5.63 21.33 15.82
N TYR A 125 -5.52 22.14 16.86
CA TYR A 125 -5.70 23.58 16.88
C TYR A 125 -4.35 24.30 16.98
N PHE A 126 -4.31 25.54 16.50
CA PHE A 126 -3.15 26.41 16.61
C PHE A 126 -3.14 27.10 17.97
N GLN A 127 -1.97 27.15 18.61
CA GLN A 127 -1.73 27.94 19.81
C GLN A 127 -0.53 28.83 19.53
N ALA A 128 -0.66 30.15 19.70
CA ALA A 128 0.47 31.04 19.44
C ALA A 128 1.63 30.75 20.41
N ALA A 129 2.85 30.64 19.87
CA ALA A 129 4.07 30.51 20.65
C ALA A 129 4.46 31.81 21.37
N GLN A 130 4.01 32.95 20.84
CA GLN A 130 4.20 34.29 21.38
C GLN A 130 2.93 35.10 21.14
N GLU A 131 2.59 35.99 22.08
CA GLU A 131 1.55 36.98 21.85
C GLU A 131 2.01 38.00 20.80
N MET A 132 1.11 38.35 19.89
CA MET A 132 1.37 39.30 18.81
C MET A 132 0.15 40.20 18.62
N ASP A 133 0.39 41.50 18.51
CA ASP A 133 -0.67 42.49 18.27
C ASP A 133 -1.13 42.50 16.80
N GLU A 134 -0.24 42.09 15.88
CA GLU A 134 -0.49 42.09 14.43
C GLU A 134 -0.49 40.65 13.85
N PRO A 135 -1.32 40.35 12.83
CA PRO A 135 -1.32 39.05 12.18
C PRO A 135 0.04 38.67 11.55
N ALA A 136 0.47 37.43 11.77
CA ALA A 136 1.72 36.93 11.20
C ALA A 136 1.65 36.87 9.65
N ILE A 137 2.64 37.48 8.99
CA ILE A 137 2.76 37.45 7.52
C ILE A 137 3.41 36.12 7.10
N ILE A 138 2.63 35.24 6.48
CA ILE A 138 3.11 33.94 5.97
C ILE A 138 3.55 34.09 4.52
N ARG A 139 4.86 34.04 4.27
CA ARG A 139 5.35 34.05 2.90
C ARG A 139 5.18 32.67 2.24
N PRO A 140 4.55 32.57 1.05
CA PRO A 140 4.38 31.30 0.34
C PRO A 140 5.69 30.60 -0.03
N ASP A 141 6.78 31.36 -0.18
CA ASP A 141 8.11 30.86 -0.54
C ASP A 141 8.92 30.34 0.66
N SER A 142 8.43 30.56 1.89
CA SER A 142 9.10 30.10 3.11
C SER A 142 9.22 28.57 3.14
N LYS A 143 10.31 28.09 3.75
CA LYS A 143 10.63 26.65 3.83
C LYS A 143 9.54 25.88 4.56
N GLU A 144 9.07 26.38 5.69
CA GLU A 144 8.00 25.76 6.49
C GLU A 144 6.69 25.67 5.69
N ARG A 145 6.27 26.78 5.06
CA ARG A 145 5.05 26.78 4.25
C ARG A 145 5.11 25.78 3.10
N LYS A 146 6.25 25.70 2.39
CA LYS A 146 6.46 24.72 1.31
C LYS A 146 6.38 23.27 1.78
N ILE A 147 6.86 22.98 2.99
CA ILE A 147 6.84 21.62 3.56
C ILE A 147 5.40 21.16 3.83
N ILE A 148 4.54 22.05 4.34
CA ILE A 148 3.18 21.71 4.77
C ILE A 148 2.09 22.09 3.77
N SER A 149 2.43 22.74 2.65
CA SER A 149 1.47 23.35 1.71
C SER A 149 0.36 22.39 1.29
N ASP A 150 0.70 21.18 0.86
CA ASP A 150 -0.30 20.19 0.45
C ASP A 150 -1.12 19.71 1.65
N SER A 151 -0.45 19.46 2.77
CA SER A 151 -1.09 18.95 3.99
C SER A 151 -2.11 19.90 4.59
N THR A 152 -1.98 21.22 4.37
CA THR A 152 -2.97 22.21 4.85
C THR A 152 -4.29 22.16 4.09
N GLU A 153 -4.33 21.59 2.89
CA GLU A 153 -5.53 21.52 2.04
C GLU A 153 -6.50 20.40 2.46
N CYS A 154 -6.25 19.75 3.61
CA CYS A 154 -7.08 18.67 4.10
C CYS A 154 -8.48 19.17 4.48
N ILE A 155 -9.50 18.60 3.84
CA ILE A 155 -10.92 18.97 4.04
C ILE A 155 -11.66 18.05 5.03
N ALA A 156 -10.94 17.25 5.82
CA ALA A 156 -11.49 16.35 6.83
C ALA A 156 -12.61 15.39 6.33
N CYS A 157 -12.52 14.92 5.08
CA CYS A 157 -13.56 14.09 4.45
C CYS A 157 -13.65 12.62 4.96
N GLY A 158 -12.74 12.16 5.81
CA GLY A 158 -12.74 10.80 6.34
C GLY A 158 -12.27 9.69 5.37
N CYS A 159 -12.11 9.93 4.06
CA CYS A 159 -11.69 8.91 3.10
C CYS A 159 -10.38 8.19 3.47
N CYS A 160 -9.38 8.95 3.96
CA CYS A 160 -8.11 8.37 4.39
C CYS A 160 -8.25 7.46 5.61
N PHE A 161 -9.19 7.76 6.50
CA PHE A 161 -9.47 6.95 7.69
C PHE A 161 -10.22 5.68 7.31
N SER A 162 -11.26 5.79 6.47
CA SER A 162 -12.02 4.67 5.92
C SER A 162 -11.17 3.65 5.18
N SER A 163 -10.16 4.10 4.44
CA SER A 163 -9.31 3.20 3.65
C SER A 163 -8.17 2.54 4.45
N CYS A 164 -7.90 3.01 5.68
CA CYS A 164 -6.75 2.60 6.45
C CYS A 164 -7.08 1.43 7.38
N THR A 165 -6.48 0.28 7.15
CA THR A 165 -6.72 -0.91 7.98
C THR A 165 -6.25 -0.71 9.43
N MET A 166 -5.18 0.07 9.64
CA MET A 166 -4.68 0.38 10.98
C MET A 166 -5.68 1.19 11.80
N ALA A 167 -6.46 2.07 11.16
CA ALA A 167 -7.51 2.84 11.83
C ALA A 167 -8.67 1.96 12.31
N HIS A 168 -8.83 0.78 11.72
CA HIS A 168 -9.81 -0.20 12.15
C HIS A 168 -9.33 -1.05 13.34
N TRP A 169 -8.10 -1.57 13.24
CA TRP A 169 -7.60 -2.60 14.16
C TRP A 169 -6.92 -2.04 15.41
N HIS A 170 -6.43 -0.79 15.37
CA HIS A 170 -5.69 -0.18 16.47
C HIS A 170 -6.43 1.03 17.03
N LYS A 171 -7.06 0.85 18.20
CA LYS A 171 -7.85 1.91 18.87
C LYS A 171 -7.02 3.16 19.21
N ASP A 172 -5.73 2.98 19.49
CA ASP A 172 -4.81 4.07 19.82
C ASP A 172 -4.23 4.76 18.57
N TYR A 173 -4.50 4.22 17.38
CA TYR A 173 -4.10 4.86 16.14
C TYR A 173 -5.05 6.01 15.80
N LEU A 174 -4.56 7.24 15.99
CA LEU A 174 -5.31 8.48 15.70
C LEU A 174 -5.75 8.59 14.22
N GLY A 175 -5.11 7.85 13.33
CA GLY A 175 -5.47 7.82 11.92
C GLY A 175 -4.80 8.90 11.05
N PRO A 176 -4.81 8.72 9.72
CA PRO A 176 -4.06 9.55 8.79
C PRO A 176 -4.52 11.01 8.72
N GLY A 177 -5.82 11.28 8.88
CA GLY A 177 -6.36 12.65 8.85
C GLY A 177 -5.83 13.50 10.02
N ALA A 178 -5.97 12.99 11.25
CA ALA A 178 -5.52 13.66 12.46
C ALA A 178 -3.99 13.86 12.46
N LEU A 179 -3.24 12.82 12.09
CA LEU A 179 -1.77 12.90 12.01
C LEU A 179 -1.30 13.87 10.92
N ASN A 180 -1.96 13.93 9.76
CA ASN A 180 -1.65 14.94 8.74
C ASN A 180 -1.88 16.36 9.28
N ARG A 181 -2.97 16.60 10.01
CA ARG A 181 -3.23 17.92 10.58
C ARG A 181 -2.23 18.27 11.70
N ALA A 182 -1.89 17.33 12.56
CA ALA A 182 -0.87 17.52 13.59
C ALA A 182 0.51 17.83 12.98
N PHE A 183 0.89 17.14 11.89
CA PHE A 183 2.10 17.45 11.13
C PHE A 183 2.17 18.91 10.69
N THR A 184 1.06 19.48 10.19
CA THR A 184 1.06 20.90 9.76
C THR A 184 1.45 21.84 10.89
N LEU A 185 1.05 21.54 12.13
CA LEU A 185 1.31 22.35 13.31
C LEU A 185 2.66 22.04 13.95
N LEU A 186 3.14 20.78 13.88
CA LEU A 186 4.49 20.41 14.35
C LEU A 186 5.60 21.13 13.58
N VAL A 187 5.37 21.43 12.30
CA VAL A 187 6.34 22.14 11.43
C VAL A 187 6.17 23.66 11.49
N ASP A 188 5.02 24.16 11.94
CA ASP A 188 4.74 25.59 12.02
C ASP A 188 5.45 26.19 13.22
N SER A 189 6.50 26.99 12.99
CA SER A 189 7.29 27.62 14.05
C SER A 189 6.49 28.56 14.96
N ARG A 190 5.29 28.97 14.53
CA ARG A 190 4.41 29.85 15.28
C ARG A 190 3.56 29.10 16.31
N ASP A 191 3.50 27.76 16.24
CA ASP A 191 2.72 26.94 17.16
C ASP A 191 3.52 26.67 18.46
N GLY A 192 2.93 27.04 19.59
CA GLY A 192 3.53 26.90 20.93
C GLY A 192 3.39 25.50 21.54
N LEU A 193 2.59 24.61 20.94
CA LEU A 193 2.27 23.29 21.52
C LEU A 193 3.14 22.15 21.00
N HIS A 194 4.26 22.45 20.35
CA HIS A 194 5.10 21.45 19.69
C HIS A 194 5.41 20.21 20.56
N LYS A 195 5.87 20.41 21.81
CA LYS A 195 6.24 19.30 22.72
C LYS A 195 5.04 18.45 23.14
N GLU A 196 3.93 19.10 23.51
CA GLU A 196 2.70 18.42 23.95
C GLU A 196 2.08 17.64 22.79
N ARG A 197 2.02 18.28 21.62
CA ARG A 197 1.53 17.68 20.37
C ARG A 197 2.37 16.47 19.97
N MET A 198 3.70 16.59 19.99
CA MET A 198 4.60 15.48 19.69
C MET A 198 4.34 14.31 20.65
N ALA A 199 4.21 14.56 21.95
CA ALA A 199 3.91 13.53 22.94
C ALA A 199 2.59 12.80 22.67
N LYS A 200 1.56 13.50 22.19
CA LYS A 200 0.26 12.90 21.84
C LYS A 200 0.29 12.06 20.57
N VAL A 201 1.08 12.45 19.57
CA VAL A 201 1.08 11.79 18.25
C VAL A 201 2.21 10.77 18.06
N LEU A 202 3.19 10.73 18.96
CA LEU A 202 4.38 9.90 18.81
C LEU A 202 4.04 8.42 18.68
N GLU A 203 3.31 7.85 19.62
CA GLU A 203 2.96 6.43 19.57
C GLU A 203 2.09 6.11 18.35
N ALA A 204 1.05 6.92 18.13
CA ALA A 204 0.14 6.76 17.00
C ALA A 204 0.87 6.85 15.64
N CYS A 205 1.86 7.72 15.48
CA CYS A 205 2.58 7.82 14.22
C CYS A 205 3.37 6.53 13.91
N TYR A 206 3.88 5.83 14.93
CA TYR A 206 4.59 4.56 14.77
C TYR A 206 3.67 3.34 14.58
N SER A 207 2.37 3.45 14.87
CA SER A 207 1.40 2.42 14.48
C SER A 207 1.19 2.35 12.96
N CYS A 208 1.59 3.37 12.20
CA CYS A 208 1.47 3.35 10.74
C CYS A 208 2.35 2.28 10.09
N ARG A 209 1.73 1.34 9.35
CA ARG A 209 2.42 0.30 8.57
C ARG A 209 2.72 0.68 7.12
N THR A 210 2.47 1.93 6.74
CA THR A 210 2.85 2.47 5.42
C THR A 210 2.19 1.70 4.25
N GLU A 211 0.90 1.40 4.37
CA GLU A 211 0.11 0.69 3.34
C GLU A 211 -0.27 1.58 2.15
N PHE A 212 -0.07 2.90 2.24
CA PHE A 212 -0.36 3.92 1.23
C PHE A 212 -1.83 4.11 0.81
N ASN A 213 -2.77 3.27 1.26
CA ASN A 213 -4.21 3.44 0.97
C ASN A 213 -4.71 4.88 1.20
N CYS A 214 -4.32 5.48 2.34
CA CYS A 214 -4.73 6.83 2.72
C CYS A 214 -4.24 7.92 1.74
N THR A 215 -3.09 7.71 1.09
CA THR A 215 -2.56 8.58 0.03
C THR A 215 -3.33 8.35 -1.27
N GLU A 216 -3.57 7.09 -1.64
CA GLU A 216 -4.24 6.70 -2.89
C GLU A 216 -5.70 7.17 -3.00
N VAL A 217 -6.39 7.32 -1.87
CA VAL A 217 -7.80 7.73 -1.84
C VAL A 217 -8.01 9.21 -1.54
N CYS A 218 -6.95 9.98 -1.28
CA CYS A 218 -7.11 11.39 -0.91
C CYS A 218 -7.68 12.20 -2.10
N PRO A 219 -8.90 12.76 -2.01
CA PRO A 219 -9.51 13.50 -3.12
C PRO A 219 -8.80 14.82 -3.44
N LYS A 220 -7.95 15.29 -2.51
CA LYS A 220 -7.14 16.50 -2.63
C LYS A 220 -5.69 16.20 -3.06
N GLY A 221 -5.33 14.94 -3.31
CA GLY A 221 -3.98 14.56 -3.70
C GLY A 221 -2.92 14.71 -2.59
N ILE A 222 -3.35 14.83 -1.34
CA ILE A 222 -2.46 14.92 -0.18
C ILE A 222 -1.88 13.54 0.09
N SER A 223 -0.64 13.49 0.58
CA SER A 223 -0.03 12.25 1.08
C SER A 223 0.04 12.26 2.62
N PRO A 224 -0.99 11.75 3.33
CA PRO A 224 -0.91 11.53 4.77
C PRO A 224 0.26 10.63 5.16
N THR A 225 0.61 9.66 4.32
CA THR A 225 1.78 8.79 4.53
C THR A 225 3.06 9.61 4.65
N ARG A 226 3.27 10.61 3.77
CA ARG A 226 4.42 11.52 3.84
C ARG A 226 4.41 12.33 5.13
N ALA A 227 3.26 12.87 5.52
CA ALA A 227 3.11 13.63 6.77
C ALA A 227 3.49 12.78 7.99
N ILE A 228 2.98 11.55 8.08
CA ILE A 228 3.28 10.61 9.18
C ILE A 228 4.78 10.27 9.21
N LYS A 229 5.41 10.01 8.06
CA LYS A 229 6.86 9.76 7.99
C LYS A 229 7.67 10.96 8.44
N TYR A 230 7.20 12.17 8.14
CA TYR A 230 7.84 13.39 8.60
C TYR A 230 7.78 13.53 10.13
N ILE A 231 6.63 13.22 10.76
CA ILE A 231 6.52 13.19 12.22
C ILE A 231 7.52 12.20 12.82
N GLN A 232 7.61 10.99 12.27
CA GLN A 232 8.60 9.98 12.72
C GLN A 232 10.04 10.51 12.61
N MET A 233 10.37 11.22 11.53
CA MET A 233 11.70 11.83 11.35
C MET A 233 11.97 12.95 12.37
N LEU A 234 10.98 13.81 12.65
CA LEU A 234 11.09 14.86 13.67
C LEU A 234 11.36 14.24 15.04
N ALA A 235 10.59 13.23 15.43
CA ALA A 235 10.75 12.53 16.69
C ALA A 235 12.15 11.92 16.86
N VAL A 236 12.67 11.27 15.81
CA VAL A 236 14.03 10.70 15.82
C VAL A 236 15.08 11.81 15.98
N LYS A 237 14.95 12.91 15.23
CA LYS A 237 15.89 14.04 15.30
C LYS A 237 15.93 14.64 16.71
N GLU A 238 14.78 14.80 17.34
CA GLU A 238 14.68 15.30 18.72
C GLU A 238 15.29 14.32 19.74
N ALA A 239 15.11 13.01 19.55
CA ALA A 239 15.73 12.00 20.40
C ALA A 239 17.26 12.06 20.37
N PHE A 240 17.87 12.31 19.19
CA PHE A 240 19.32 12.48 19.06
C PHE A 240 19.83 13.84 19.59
N GLN A 241 19.00 14.88 19.60
CA GLN A 241 19.36 16.20 20.13
C GLN A 241 19.25 16.28 21.66
N ARG A 242 18.48 15.39 22.29
CA ARG A 242 18.52 15.20 23.74
C ARG A 242 19.80 14.44 24.07
N LYS A 243 20.76 15.07 24.77
CA LYS A 243 21.76 14.30 25.53
C LYS A 243 20.97 13.26 26.35
N PRO A 244 21.34 11.97 26.36
CA PRO A 244 20.66 11.01 27.21
C PRO A 244 20.72 11.55 28.65
N ARG A 245 19.57 11.88 29.23
CA ARG A 245 19.47 12.06 30.67
C ARG A 245 19.72 10.68 31.26
N LEU A 246 20.93 10.46 31.75
CA LEU A 246 21.10 9.52 32.86
C LEU A 246 20.10 9.99 33.92
N LEU A 247 19.19 9.10 34.32
CA LEU A 247 18.25 9.40 35.39
C LEU A 247 19.09 9.80 36.61
N ASP A 248 18.84 11.00 37.15
CA ASP A 248 19.48 11.47 38.37
C ASP A 248 19.03 10.57 39.53
N VAL A 249 19.82 9.54 39.81
CA VAL A 249 19.69 8.73 41.03
C VAL A 249 20.64 9.34 42.06
N GLU A 250 20.26 10.50 42.59
CA GLU A 250 20.97 11.18 43.66
C GLU A 250 19.98 11.62 44.75
N GLU A 251 19.40 10.65 45.45
CA GLU A 251 18.89 10.85 46.83
C GLU A 251 18.49 9.51 47.47
N ALA A 252 19.46 8.63 47.73
CA ALA A 252 19.32 7.54 48.72
C ALA A 252 20.66 6.82 49.03
N ALA A 253 21.81 7.48 48.91
CA ALA A 253 23.08 6.87 49.31
C ALA A 253 23.46 7.37 50.72
N PRO A 254 23.56 6.48 51.73
CA PRO A 254 24.03 6.86 53.06
C PRO A 254 25.52 7.27 53.00
N PRO A 255 26.02 8.06 53.98
CA PRO A 255 27.35 8.63 53.88
C PRO A 255 28.42 7.53 53.90
N LEU A 256 29.37 7.64 52.97
CA LEU A 256 30.44 6.66 52.80
C LEU A 256 31.46 6.80 53.94
N LYS A 257 31.77 5.69 54.60
CA LYS A 257 32.94 5.54 55.46
C LYS A 257 34.19 5.45 54.58
N GLU A 258 35.20 6.25 54.89
CA GLU A 258 36.54 6.08 54.34
C GLU A 258 37.12 4.74 54.82
N TYR A 259 37.65 3.95 53.87
CA TYR A 259 38.46 2.79 54.17
C TYR A 259 39.76 2.87 53.37
N SER A 260 40.86 2.66 54.09
CA SER A 260 42.21 2.62 53.56
C SER A 260 42.40 1.45 52.61
N GLU A 261 43.14 1.71 51.54
CA GLU A 261 43.66 0.74 50.59
C GLU A 261 44.38 -0.40 51.34
N THR A 262 43.86 -1.61 51.25
CA THR A 262 44.66 -2.83 51.14
C THR A 262 43.79 -4.00 50.68
N ASP A 263 44.43 -4.84 49.88
CA ASP A 263 44.10 -6.20 49.49
C ASP A 263 43.34 -6.42 48.16
N GLU A 264 44.08 -7.02 47.24
CA GLU A 264 43.68 -7.43 45.90
C GLU A 264 42.77 -8.67 46.00
N GLN A 265 41.56 -8.50 46.52
CA GLN A 265 40.54 -9.55 46.51
C GLN A 265 39.50 -9.27 45.43
N MET A 266 39.30 -10.25 44.53
CA MET A 266 38.21 -10.23 43.55
C MET A 266 36.88 -10.00 44.26
N THR A 267 36.34 -8.79 44.11
CA THR A 267 35.06 -8.44 44.70
C THR A 267 33.93 -9.20 44.02
N ARG A 268 32.95 -9.69 44.80
CA ARG A 268 31.75 -10.39 44.29
C ARG A 268 31.08 -9.64 43.14
N ARG A 269 31.13 -8.31 43.17
CA ARG A 269 30.61 -7.44 42.13
C ARG A 269 31.35 -7.56 40.80
N LEU A 270 32.68 -7.68 40.82
CA LEU A 270 33.48 -7.86 39.61
C LEU A 270 33.26 -9.26 39.02
N PHE A 271 33.23 -10.29 39.86
CA PHE A 271 32.91 -11.66 39.43
C PHE A 271 31.50 -11.79 38.84
N LEU A 272 30.49 -11.23 39.52
CA LEU A 272 29.11 -11.27 39.02
C LEU A 272 28.95 -10.48 37.72
N SER A 273 29.62 -9.33 37.59
CA SER A 273 29.61 -8.52 36.37
C SER A 273 30.26 -9.24 35.18
N THR A 274 31.44 -9.83 35.38
CA THR A 274 32.12 -10.60 34.32
C THR A 274 31.35 -11.86 33.96
N ALA A 275 30.75 -12.55 34.95
CA ALA A 275 29.90 -13.71 34.71
C ALA A 275 28.60 -13.35 33.96
N THR A 276 27.94 -12.24 34.29
CA THR A 276 26.73 -11.79 33.56
C THR A 276 27.05 -11.35 32.15
N LEU A 277 28.14 -10.61 31.93
CA LEU A 277 28.59 -10.25 30.59
C LEU A 277 28.96 -11.49 29.76
N GLY A 278 29.63 -12.47 30.38
CA GLY A 278 29.92 -13.75 29.74
C GLY A 278 28.66 -14.51 29.34
N LEU A 279 27.68 -14.63 30.25
CA LEU A 279 26.43 -15.33 29.99
C LEU A 279 25.57 -14.60 28.94
N ALA A 280 25.53 -13.27 28.98
CA ALA A 280 24.86 -12.45 27.98
C ALA A 280 25.51 -12.62 26.60
N GLY A 281 26.84 -12.66 26.53
CA GLY A 281 27.59 -12.93 25.30
C GLY A 281 27.27 -14.31 24.71
N VAL A 282 27.25 -15.35 25.55
CA VAL A 282 26.88 -16.71 25.12
C VAL A 282 25.43 -16.76 24.64
N THR A 283 24.51 -16.12 25.36
CA THR A 283 23.10 -16.07 24.99
C THR A 283 22.89 -15.33 23.67
N ALA A 284 23.57 -14.20 23.48
CA ALA A 284 23.52 -13.42 22.23
C ALA A 284 24.07 -14.21 21.04
N LEU A 285 25.17 -14.96 21.23
CA LEU A 285 25.71 -15.85 20.20
C LEU A 285 24.77 -17.01 19.89
N PHE A 286 24.11 -17.57 20.90
CA PHE A 286 23.16 -18.68 20.72
C PHE A 286 21.90 -18.23 19.97
N ILE A 287 21.29 -17.12 20.41
CA ILE A 287 20.11 -16.54 19.75
C ILE A 287 20.48 -16.04 18.35
N GLY A 288 21.62 -15.36 18.21
CA GLY A 288 22.12 -14.90 16.92
C GLY A 288 22.33 -16.07 15.95
N GLY A 289 23.02 -17.13 16.39
CA GLY A 289 23.22 -18.35 15.61
C GLY A 289 21.91 -19.03 15.24
N LEU A 290 20.94 -19.11 16.16
CA LEU A 290 19.63 -19.71 15.90
C LEU A 290 18.83 -18.89 14.88
N LEU A 291 18.80 -17.56 15.01
CA LEU A 291 18.13 -16.66 14.07
C LEU A 291 18.79 -16.68 12.69
N THR A 292 20.13 -16.74 12.62
CA THR A 292 20.84 -16.91 11.36
C THR A 292 20.53 -18.27 10.72
N ALA A 293 20.53 -19.36 11.50
CA ALA A 293 20.28 -20.72 11.01
C ALA A 293 18.83 -20.94 10.55
N THR A 294 17.86 -20.30 11.18
CA THR A 294 16.42 -20.51 10.90
C THR A 294 15.81 -19.44 10.00
N GLY A 295 16.26 -18.20 10.09
CA GLY A 295 15.74 -17.08 9.31
C GLY A 295 16.51 -16.80 8.02
N PHE A 296 17.85 -16.81 8.07
CA PHE A 296 18.69 -16.39 6.94
C PHE A 296 19.24 -17.56 6.12
N ALA A 297 19.71 -18.62 6.78
CA ALA A 297 20.33 -19.76 6.10
C ALA A 297 19.41 -20.48 5.10
N PRO A 298 18.09 -20.66 5.35
CA PRO A 298 17.20 -21.25 4.36
C PRO A 298 17.02 -20.37 3.12
N SER A 299 17.07 -19.04 3.28
CA SER A 299 16.93 -18.09 2.16
C SER A 299 18.21 -17.97 1.32
N MET A 300 19.38 -18.29 1.89
CA MET A 300 20.66 -18.31 1.17
C MET A 300 21.01 -19.70 0.62
N ARG A 301 20.18 -20.71 0.88
CA ARG A 301 20.39 -22.06 0.35
C ARG A 301 20.04 -22.08 -1.12
N GLU A 302 20.99 -22.47 -1.97
CA GLU A 302 20.73 -22.65 -3.40
C GLU A 302 19.61 -23.68 -3.58
N ARG A 303 18.58 -23.31 -4.34
CA ARG A 303 17.51 -24.24 -4.70
C ARG A 303 18.08 -25.29 -5.63
N PRO A 304 17.84 -26.59 -5.38
CA PRO A 304 18.29 -27.64 -6.29
C PRO A 304 17.60 -27.44 -7.65
N ARG A 305 18.42 -27.26 -8.69
CA ARG A 305 18.00 -27.06 -10.08
C ARG A 305 17.09 -28.21 -10.53
N LYS A 306 15.86 -27.91 -10.94
CA LYS A 306 14.89 -28.92 -11.41
C LYS A 306 14.91 -28.99 -12.93
N TRP A 307 15.17 -30.18 -13.46
CA TRP A 307 15.09 -30.44 -14.90
C TRP A 307 13.69 -30.94 -15.25
N VAL A 308 12.96 -30.16 -16.04
CA VAL A 308 11.59 -30.47 -16.47
C VAL A 308 11.61 -30.98 -17.90
N HIS A 309 10.98 -32.13 -18.14
CA HIS A 309 10.87 -32.72 -19.47
C HIS A 309 9.95 -31.87 -20.36
N VAL A 310 10.38 -31.63 -21.60
CA VAL A 310 9.66 -30.81 -22.58
C VAL A 310 9.09 -31.69 -23.68
N GLY A 311 9.84 -32.70 -24.16
CA GLY A 311 9.43 -33.57 -25.26
C GLY A 311 10.62 -34.24 -25.91
N ARG A 312 10.40 -35.06 -26.94
CA ARG A 312 11.49 -35.69 -27.69
C ARG A 312 12.00 -34.73 -28.76
N VAL A 313 13.31 -34.77 -29.04
CA VAL A 313 13.91 -33.92 -30.09
C VAL A 313 13.31 -34.17 -31.47
N GLN A 314 12.82 -35.39 -31.72
CA GLN A 314 12.16 -35.76 -32.97
C GLN A 314 10.83 -35.00 -33.17
N ASP A 315 10.18 -34.56 -32.09
CA ASP A 315 8.92 -33.80 -32.15
C ASP A 315 9.13 -32.37 -32.66
N PHE A 316 10.40 -31.91 -32.74
CA PHE A 316 10.81 -30.58 -33.17
C PHE A 316 11.73 -30.69 -34.40
N PRO A 317 11.19 -30.80 -35.62
CA PRO A 317 12.01 -30.88 -36.84
C PRO A 317 12.81 -29.57 -37.10
N PRO A 318 13.95 -29.63 -37.83
CA PRO A 318 14.74 -28.43 -38.14
C PRO A 318 13.91 -27.34 -38.82
N GLY A 319 14.01 -26.11 -38.32
CA GLY A 319 13.22 -24.97 -38.80
C GLY A 319 11.86 -24.80 -38.13
N SER A 320 11.45 -25.72 -37.24
CA SER A 320 10.17 -25.62 -36.54
C SER A 320 10.24 -24.74 -35.28
N ILE A 321 9.12 -24.09 -35.00
CA ILE A 321 8.85 -23.40 -33.73
C ILE A 321 7.53 -23.92 -33.19
N LYS A 322 7.53 -24.41 -31.95
CA LYS A 322 6.35 -24.97 -31.28
C LYS A 322 6.22 -24.46 -29.86
N THR A 323 4.99 -24.21 -29.43
CA THR A 323 4.66 -23.96 -28.03
C THR A 323 4.35 -25.28 -27.34
N VAL A 324 4.99 -25.53 -26.20
CA VAL A 324 4.77 -26.75 -25.40
C VAL A 324 4.50 -26.36 -23.96
N ASN A 325 3.51 -26.97 -23.33
CA ASN A 325 3.25 -26.77 -21.91
C ASN A 325 4.08 -27.75 -21.09
N ILE A 326 5.04 -27.23 -20.33
CA ILE A 326 5.74 -28.01 -19.31
C ILE A 326 4.91 -28.04 -18.03
N ARG A 327 4.95 -29.16 -17.31
CA ARG A 327 4.27 -29.34 -16.03
C ARG A 327 5.26 -29.79 -14.97
N TYR A 328 5.24 -29.13 -13.82
CA TYR A 328 6.09 -29.49 -12.69
C TYR A 328 5.43 -29.14 -11.37
N LYS A 329 5.84 -29.81 -10.29
CA LYS A 329 5.37 -29.49 -8.94
C LYS A 329 6.23 -28.37 -8.35
N ALA A 330 5.59 -27.23 -8.07
CA ALA A 330 6.17 -26.14 -7.31
C ALA A 330 5.74 -26.26 -5.84
N ARG A 331 6.63 -25.88 -4.92
CA ARG A 331 6.33 -25.83 -3.49
C ARG A 331 6.58 -24.42 -2.99
N ASP A 332 5.52 -23.73 -2.61
CA ASP A 332 5.54 -22.38 -2.07
C ASP A 332 5.22 -22.45 -0.57
N GLY A 333 6.29 -22.43 0.24
CA GLY A 333 6.19 -22.64 1.68
C GLY A 333 5.66 -24.03 2.04
N PHE A 334 4.43 -24.08 2.54
CA PHE A 334 3.75 -25.31 2.96
C PHE A 334 2.82 -25.90 1.89
N TYR A 335 2.62 -25.23 0.76
CA TYR A 335 1.71 -25.65 -0.30
C TYR A 335 2.46 -26.25 -1.48
N GLU A 336 1.99 -27.39 -2.00
CA GLU A 336 2.44 -27.93 -3.27
C GLU A 336 1.37 -27.72 -4.33
N SER A 337 1.76 -27.14 -5.47
CA SER A 337 0.88 -26.90 -6.61
C SER A 337 1.50 -27.47 -7.89
N LEU A 338 0.65 -27.94 -8.80
CA LEU A 338 1.08 -28.32 -10.14
C LEU A 338 1.07 -27.07 -11.01
N VAL A 339 2.24 -26.63 -11.45
CA VAL A 339 2.40 -25.49 -12.35
C VAL A 339 2.42 -26.01 -13.79
N GLU A 340 1.57 -25.43 -14.63
CA GLU A 340 1.58 -25.64 -16.08
C GLU A 340 2.00 -24.32 -16.75
N LYS A 341 3.11 -24.36 -17.51
CA LYS A 341 3.71 -23.16 -18.13
C LYS A 341 4.02 -23.42 -19.60
N PRO A 342 3.58 -22.55 -20.54
CA PRO A 342 3.98 -22.65 -21.93
C PRO A 342 5.45 -22.24 -22.09
N VAL A 343 6.21 -22.97 -22.91
CA VAL A 343 7.56 -22.63 -23.37
C VAL A 343 7.61 -22.68 -24.89
N LEU A 344 8.48 -21.86 -25.48
CA LEU A 344 8.60 -21.74 -26.94
C LEU A 344 9.85 -22.47 -27.40
N VAL A 345 9.70 -23.61 -28.07
CA VAL A 345 10.80 -24.42 -28.57
C VAL A 345 11.09 -24.04 -30.01
N SER A 346 12.29 -23.55 -30.29
CA SER A 346 12.76 -23.15 -31.61
C SER A 346 13.95 -24.00 -32.02
N ARG A 347 13.85 -24.69 -33.17
CA ARG A 347 14.98 -25.41 -33.77
C ARG A 347 15.41 -24.70 -35.03
N LYS A 348 16.64 -24.19 -35.06
CA LYS A 348 17.14 -23.41 -36.19
C LYS A 348 17.36 -24.30 -37.43
N ALA A 349 16.83 -23.89 -38.58
CA ALA A 349 16.98 -24.60 -39.85
C ALA A 349 18.48 -24.80 -40.22
N GLY A 350 18.81 -25.98 -40.74
CA GLY A 350 20.18 -26.34 -41.11
C GLY A 350 21.14 -26.57 -39.95
N THR A 351 20.65 -26.60 -38.69
CA THR A 351 21.46 -26.88 -37.51
C THR A 351 20.71 -27.78 -36.51
N ASP A 352 21.45 -28.52 -35.68
CA ASP A 352 20.87 -29.25 -34.54
C ASP A 352 20.65 -28.37 -33.29
N LYS A 353 20.78 -27.05 -33.44
CA LYS A 353 20.64 -26.12 -32.33
C LYS A 353 19.17 -25.89 -32.00
N ILE A 354 18.75 -26.38 -30.84
CA ILE A 354 17.45 -26.10 -30.21
C ILE A 354 17.64 -25.01 -29.17
N THR A 355 16.73 -24.04 -29.17
CA THR A 355 16.65 -22.97 -28.16
C THR A 355 15.23 -22.94 -27.61
N ILE A 356 15.11 -22.96 -26.28
CA ILE A 356 13.80 -22.89 -25.62
C ILE A 356 13.71 -21.54 -24.92
N PHE A 357 12.66 -20.79 -25.22
CA PHE A 357 12.40 -19.48 -24.64
C PHE A 357 11.30 -19.55 -23.57
N ASP A 358 11.40 -18.69 -22.55
CA ASP A 358 10.27 -18.37 -21.69
C ASP A 358 9.19 -17.69 -22.56
N SER A 359 7.96 -18.17 -22.44
CA SER A 359 6.83 -17.58 -23.17
C SER A 359 6.41 -16.23 -22.61
N ARG A 360 6.91 -15.82 -21.42
CA ARG A 360 6.61 -14.51 -20.85
C ARG A 360 7.33 -13.40 -21.60
N CYS A 361 6.58 -12.38 -22.03
CA CYS A 361 7.16 -11.20 -22.63
C CYS A 361 7.98 -10.42 -21.61
N THR A 362 9.07 -9.83 -22.07
CA THR A 362 10.02 -9.07 -21.24
C THR A 362 9.57 -7.65 -20.91
N HIS A 363 8.34 -7.25 -21.31
CA HIS A 363 7.72 -5.99 -20.92
C HIS A 363 6.95 -6.14 -19.59
N LEU A 364 5.82 -6.84 -19.61
CA LEU A 364 4.91 -7.00 -18.46
C LEU A 364 4.49 -8.47 -18.22
N GLY A 365 5.18 -9.43 -18.84
CA GLY A 365 4.98 -10.86 -18.55
C GLY A 365 3.82 -11.56 -19.27
N CYS A 366 3.15 -10.92 -20.24
CA CYS A 366 2.12 -11.56 -21.06
C CYS A 366 2.68 -12.75 -21.86
N THR A 367 1.88 -13.79 -22.08
CA THR A 367 2.27 -14.95 -22.91
C THR A 367 2.43 -14.55 -24.37
N VAL A 368 3.60 -14.83 -24.90
CA VAL A 368 4.02 -14.63 -26.29
C VAL A 368 3.72 -15.89 -27.08
N ASN A 369 3.12 -15.74 -28.25
CA ASN A 369 2.74 -16.84 -29.13
C ASN A 369 3.49 -16.77 -30.46
N TRP A 370 3.72 -17.92 -31.10
CA TRP A 370 4.27 -17.98 -32.44
C TRP A 370 3.18 -17.76 -33.49
N ASP A 371 3.39 -16.81 -34.42
CA ASP A 371 2.54 -16.58 -35.58
C ASP A 371 3.22 -17.16 -36.82
N GLU A 372 2.70 -18.30 -37.32
CA GLU A 372 3.25 -19.02 -38.47
C GLU A 372 3.22 -18.22 -39.76
N LYS A 373 2.21 -17.36 -39.96
CA LYS A 373 2.08 -16.54 -41.18
C LYS A 373 3.12 -15.45 -41.24
N LYS A 374 3.44 -14.87 -40.08
CA LYS A 374 4.40 -13.77 -39.96
C LYS A 374 5.82 -14.23 -39.66
N ASN A 375 6.00 -15.48 -39.26
CA ASN A 375 7.26 -16.03 -38.75
C ASN A 375 7.85 -15.19 -37.61
N LEU A 376 6.99 -14.77 -36.67
CA LEU A 376 7.34 -13.91 -35.54
C LEU A 376 6.66 -14.38 -34.27
N PHE A 377 7.32 -14.12 -33.16
CA PHE A 377 6.69 -14.21 -31.84
C PHE A 377 5.93 -12.92 -31.56
N ILE A 378 4.66 -13.02 -31.17
CA ILE A 378 3.77 -11.88 -30.96
C ILE A 378 3.13 -11.96 -29.57
N CYS A 379 3.32 -10.90 -28.80
CA CYS A 379 2.62 -10.63 -27.55
C CYS A 379 1.26 -9.97 -27.86
N PRO A 380 0.13 -10.57 -27.43
CA PRO A 380 -1.20 -10.04 -27.75
C PRO A 380 -1.57 -8.76 -27.01
N CYS A 381 -0.88 -8.44 -25.90
CA CYS A 381 -1.28 -7.35 -25.02
C CYS A 381 -1.02 -5.95 -25.62
N HIS A 382 0.20 -5.69 -26.09
CA HIS A 382 0.65 -4.37 -26.55
C HIS A 382 1.60 -4.50 -27.75
N MET A 383 1.39 -5.55 -28.55
CA MET A 383 2.12 -5.86 -29.79
C MET A 383 3.65 -5.84 -29.62
N GLY A 384 4.16 -6.44 -28.54
CA GLY A 384 5.58 -6.80 -28.46
C GLY A 384 5.88 -7.90 -29.49
N ILE A 385 6.78 -7.63 -30.43
CA ILE A 385 7.12 -8.54 -31.52
C ILE A 385 8.59 -8.95 -31.38
N TYR A 386 8.86 -10.25 -31.46
CA TYR A 386 10.21 -10.80 -31.44
C TYR A 386 10.49 -11.64 -32.69
N TYR A 387 11.76 -11.63 -33.11
CA TYR A 387 12.27 -12.51 -34.15
C TYR A 387 12.33 -13.97 -33.67
N PRO A 388 12.45 -14.95 -34.58
CA PRO A 388 12.57 -16.38 -34.25
C PRO A 388 13.74 -16.74 -33.30
N ASP A 389 14.74 -15.87 -33.20
CA ASP A 389 15.89 -16.00 -32.31
C ASP A 389 15.69 -15.34 -30.92
N GLY A 390 14.50 -14.77 -30.70
CA GLY A 390 14.07 -14.11 -29.47
C GLY A 390 14.43 -12.62 -29.38
N ARG A 391 15.16 -12.04 -30.34
CA ARG A 391 15.47 -10.60 -30.33
C ARG A 391 14.22 -9.75 -30.56
N VAL A 392 14.16 -8.59 -29.92
CA VAL A 392 13.05 -7.65 -30.09
C VAL A 392 13.08 -7.12 -31.53
N LYS A 393 11.94 -7.23 -32.21
CA LYS A 393 11.71 -6.62 -33.53
C LYS A 393 11.00 -5.28 -33.40
N SER A 394 9.96 -5.21 -32.57
CA SER A 394 9.14 -4.00 -32.39
C SER A 394 8.30 -4.08 -31.11
N GLY A 395 7.76 -2.94 -30.70
CA GLY A 395 6.93 -2.81 -29.51
C GLY A 395 7.71 -2.48 -28.23
N PRO A 396 7.00 -2.40 -27.09
CA PRO A 396 7.56 -1.98 -25.79
C PRO A 396 8.66 -2.84 -25.14
N PRO A 397 8.83 -4.16 -25.43
CA PRO A 397 9.79 -4.97 -24.70
C PRO A 397 11.23 -4.42 -24.75
N PRO A 398 11.91 -4.22 -23.60
CA PRO A 398 13.23 -3.58 -23.55
C PRO A 398 14.39 -4.53 -23.89
N ARG A 399 14.14 -5.85 -23.94
CA ARG A 399 15.18 -6.87 -24.11
C ARG A 399 14.65 -8.15 -24.78
N PRO A 400 15.52 -9.00 -25.37
CA PRO A 400 15.13 -10.28 -25.98
C PRO A 400 14.42 -11.22 -25.01
N LEU A 401 13.66 -12.18 -25.55
CA LEU A 401 13.04 -13.26 -24.76
C LEU A 401 14.09 -14.03 -23.95
N ASP A 402 13.74 -14.35 -22.71
CA ASP A 402 14.56 -15.15 -21.83
C ASP A 402 14.72 -16.57 -22.38
N ARG A 403 15.92 -17.12 -22.26
CA ARG A 403 16.27 -18.46 -22.73
C ARG A 403 16.46 -19.37 -21.54
N TYR A 404 15.88 -20.56 -21.59
CA TYR A 404 16.19 -21.60 -20.62
C TYR A 404 17.56 -22.21 -20.89
N LEU A 405 18.19 -22.65 -19.80
CA LEU A 405 19.24 -23.66 -19.91
C LEU A 405 18.58 -24.98 -20.31
N THR A 406 19.15 -25.63 -21.32
CA THR A 406 18.56 -26.83 -21.94
C THR A 406 19.53 -28.00 -21.84
N LYS A 407 18.97 -29.20 -21.70
CA LYS A 407 19.73 -30.44 -21.63
C LYS A 407 19.07 -31.49 -22.51
N LEU A 408 19.87 -32.17 -23.32
CA LEU A 408 19.46 -33.31 -24.12
C LEU A 408 19.97 -34.60 -23.46
N LYS A 409 19.09 -35.56 -23.19
CA LYS A 409 19.47 -36.87 -22.65
C LYS A 409 18.65 -37.96 -23.32
N ASN A 410 19.29 -38.95 -23.94
CA ASN A 410 18.64 -40.09 -24.58
C ASN A 410 17.53 -39.72 -25.60
N GLY A 411 17.67 -38.57 -26.28
CA GLY A 411 16.68 -38.07 -27.24
C GLY A 411 15.57 -37.20 -26.62
N ASP A 412 15.53 -37.06 -25.29
CA ASP A 412 14.59 -36.22 -24.55
C ASP A 412 15.19 -34.85 -24.21
N LEU A 413 14.39 -33.82 -24.43
CA LEU A 413 14.73 -32.42 -24.20
C LEU A 413 14.20 -31.97 -22.83
N PHE A 414 15.06 -31.33 -22.05
CA PHE A 414 14.74 -30.80 -20.73
C PHE A 414 15.10 -29.32 -20.63
N VAL A 415 14.35 -28.58 -19.81
CA VAL A 415 14.68 -27.22 -19.37
C VAL A 415 14.99 -27.19 -17.88
N GLU A 416 15.85 -26.26 -17.49
CA GLU A 416 16.12 -25.95 -16.08
C GLU A 416 15.12 -24.90 -15.57
N GLU A 417 14.29 -25.29 -14.60
CA GLU A 417 13.42 -24.38 -13.85
C GLU A 417 13.98 -24.22 -12.42
N ALA A 418 14.03 -22.97 -11.95
CA ALA A 418 14.61 -22.56 -10.67
C ALA A 418 13.62 -22.62 -9.50
#